data_AF-A0A2M9GBU9-F1
#
_entry.id   AF-A0A2M9GBU9-F1
#
_cell.length_a   1.000
_cell.length_b   1.000
_cell.length_c   1.000
_cell.angle_alpha   90.00
_cell.angle_beta   90.00
_cell.angle_gamma   90.00
#
_symmetry.space_group_name_H-M   'P 1'
#
loop_
_entity.id
_entity.type
_entity.pdbx_description
1 polymer ?
#
loop_
_entity_poly.entity_id
_entity_poly.type
_entity_poly.pdbx_seq_one_letter_code
_entity_poly.pdbx_strand_id
1 'polypeptide(L)'
;MNKEFSVVLLAIGFSALVGCSAAGVVASSDPRQKLADADALLDQGRPLPAERLIAEAVQRCTAAGDQLCLADAYRGYGLFFMSSALASQKDRYTTQGFRDTTATYEQRYVKANEYLEKSRAIYAQAGRFEVVTNLNLNRGFAYEMAGDKSAACQAYVDSLAASRENARLKPGAVIQVPAKYGTFERYIGVQKARVGCGA
;
A
#
# COMPACT_ATOMS: atom_id res chain seq x y z
N MET A 1 -32.32 -60.11 -28.58
CA MET A 1 -32.65 -58.68 -28.71
C MET A 1 -32.60 -58.04 -27.34
N ASN A 2 -31.58 -57.21 -27.12
CA ASN A 2 -31.50 -55.99 -26.28
C ASN A 2 -31.95 -56.08 -24.80
N LYS A 3 -31.26 -55.53 -23.80
CA LYS A 3 -30.00 -54.81 -23.63
C LYS A 3 -29.82 -54.75 -22.10
N GLU A 4 -28.63 -55.07 -21.59
CA GLU A 4 -28.30 -54.90 -20.17
C GLU A 4 -28.27 -53.42 -19.80
N PHE A 5 -28.98 -53.03 -18.74
CA PHE A 5 -28.90 -51.70 -18.14
C PHE A 5 -27.87 -51.77 -17.01
N SER A 6 -26.60 -51.50 -17.35
CA SER A 6 -25.52 -51.38 -16.38
C SER A 6 -25.73 -50.17 -15.48
N VAL A 7 -25.74 -50.44 -14.19
CA VAL A 7 -25.55 -49.49 -13.10
C VAL A 7 -24.13 -48.93 -13.19
N VAL A 8 -23.97 -47.66 -13.55
CA VAL A 8 -22.76 -46.88 -13.24
C VAL A 8 -23.21 -45.49 -12.83
N LEU A 9 -23.57 -45.35 -11.55
CA LEU A 9 -23.72 -44.05 -10.90
C LEU A 9 -22.32 -43.55 -10.54
N LEU A 10 -21.74 -42.79 -11.46
CA LEU A 10 -20.48 -42.07 -11.28
C LEU A 10 -20.72 -40.89 -10.33
N ALA A 11 -20.63 -41.12 -9.02
CA ALA A 11 -20.69 -40.07 -8.01
C ALA A 11 -19.36 -39.31 -7.95
N ILE A 12 -19.17 -38.37 -8.88
CA ILE A 12 -18.14 -37.33 -8.79
C ILE A 12 -18.87 -36.01 -8.53
N GLY A 13 -19.20 -35.77 -7.26
CA GLY A 13 -19.89 -34.57 -6.78
C GLY A 13 -18.95 -33.65 -6.02
N PHE A 14 -18.04 -33.00 -6.74
CA PHE A 14 -17.42 -31.69 -6.48
C PHE A 14 -17.24 -31.25 -5.02
N SER A 15 -16.24 -31.80 -4.33
CA SER A 15 -15.68 -31.23 -3.11
C SER A 15 -14.82 -30.00 -3.44
N ALA A 16 -15.42 -28.88 -3.84
CA ALA A 16 -14.73 -27.59 -3.97
C ALA A 16 -14.97 -26.72 -2.72
N LEU A 17 -14.57 -27.23 -1.56
CA LEU A 17 -14.32 -26.41 -0.38
C LEU A 17 -12.83 -26.04 -0.39
N VAL A 18 -12.45 -25.07 -1.22
CA VAL A 18 -11.08 -24.56 -1.23
C VAL A 18 -11.11 -23.04 -1.00
N GLY A 19 -10.70 -22.66 0.21
CA GLY A 19 -10.11 -21.36 0.51
C GLY A 19 -11.05 -20.28 1.05
N CYS A 20 -11.36 -20.32 2.35
CA CYS A 20 -11.98 -19.19 3.08
C CYS A 20 -11.16 -17.89 3.05
N SER A 21 -9.95 -17.88 2.48
CA SER A 21 -9.12 -16.68 2.35
C SER A 21 -9.51 -15.79 1.17
N ALA A 22 -10.19 -16.31 0.15
CA ALA A 22 -10.60 -15.58 -1.06
C ALA A 22 -12.08 -15.23 -1.13
N ALA A 23 -12.89 -15.65 -0.14
CA ALA A 23 -14.30 -15.31 -0.07
C ALA A 23 -14.49 -13.78 -0.05
N GLY A 24 -15.36 -13.29 -0.93
CA GLY A 24 -15.70 -11.87 -1.06
C GLY A 24 -14.75 -11.03 -1.91
N VAL A 25 -13.71 -11.61 -2.53
CA VAL A 25 -12.84 -10.88 -3.49
C VAL A 25 -13.43 -11.01 -4.89
N VAL A 26 -13.90 -9.90 -5.46
CA VAL A 26 -14.42 -9.87 -6.84
C VAL A 26 -13.26 -10.01 -7.83
N ALA A 27 -13.38 -10.92 -8.78
CA ALA A 27 -12.39 -11.06 -9.83
C ALA A 27 -12.42 -9.82 -10.74
N SER A 28 -11.34 -9.04 -10.73
CA SER A 28 -11.16 -7.87 -11.61
C SER A 28 -9.80 -7.89 -12.28
N SER A 29 -9.74 -7.37 -13.51
CA SER A 29 -8.49 -7.08 -14.22
C SER A 29 -8.03 -5.63 -14.07
N ASP A 30 -8.89 -4.73 -13.58
CA ASP A 30 -8.55 -3.30 -13.38
C ASP A 30 -7.62 -3.16 -12.16
N PRO A 31 -6.37 -2.67 -12.34
CA PRO A 31 -5.45 -2.45 -11.23
C PRO A 31 -6.00 -1.52 -10.14
N ARG A 32 -6.82 -0.52 -10.50
CA ARG A 32 -7.40 0.40 -9.51
C ARG A 32 -8.39 -0.29 -8.60
N GLN A 33 -9.23 -1.15 -9.17
CA GLN A 33 -10.16 -1.97 -8.39
C GLN A 33 -9.38 -2.92 -7.46
N LYS A 34 -8.30 -3.54 -7.94
CA LYS A 34 -7.44 -4.41 -7.11
C LYS A 34 -6.85 -3.68 -5.91
N LEU A 35 -6.39 -2.45 -6.09
CA LEU A 35 -5.85 -1.64 -5.01
C LEU A 35 -6.94 -1.25 -4.01
N ALA A 36 -8.13 -0.84 -4.48
CA ALA A 36 -9.27 -0.56 -3.60
C ALA A 36 -9.71 -1.80 -2.81
N ASP A 37 -9.76 -2.97 -3.44
CA ASP A 37 -10.06 -4.24 -2.79
C ASP A 37 -8.97 -4.61 -1.77
N ALA A 38 -7.71 -4.36 -2.08
CA ALA A 38 -6.59 -4.58 -1.16
C ALA A 38 -6.70 -3.70 0.09
N ASP A 39 -7.05 -2.42 -0.06
CA ASP A 39 -7.28 -1.51 1.06
C ASP A 39 -8.43 -2.02 1.95
N ALA A 40 -9.56 -2.39 1.35
CA ALA A 40 -10.70 -2.94 2.09
C ALA A 40 -10.35 -4.26 2.81
N LEU A 41 -9.50 -5.09 2.23
CA LEU A 41 -9.00 -6.31 2.88
C LEU A 41 -8.08 -6.00 4.05
N LEU A 42 -7.25 -4.97 3.97
CA LEU A 42 -6.40 -4.54 5.09
C LEU A 42 -7.25 -4.04 6.26
N ASP A 43 -8.30 -3.28 5.99
CA ASP A 43 -9.27 -2.83 7.02
C ASP A 43 -9.95 -4.02 7.72
N GLN A 44 -10.13 -5.14 7.00
CA GLN A 44 -10.67 -6.39 7.53
C GLN A 44 -9.61 -7.28 8.23
N GLY A 45 -8.35 -6.85 8.34
CA GLY A 45 -7.28 -7.67 8.90
C GLY A 45 -6.87 -8.85 8.00
N ARG A 46 -7.07 -8.74 6.68
CA ARG A 46 -6.77 -9.76 5.68
C ARG A 46 -5.59 -9.35 4.79
N PRO A 47 -4.36 -9.21 5.33
CA PRO A 47 -3.20 -8.73 4.60
C PRO A 47 -2.74 -9.67 3.47
N LEU A 48 -2.97 -10.98 3.63
CA LEU A 48 -2.58 -11.99 2.67
C LEU A 48 -3.17 -11.83 1.26
N PRO A 49 -4.51 -11.82 1.13
CA PRO A 49 -5.13 -11.55 -0.17
C PRO A 49 -4.88 -10.11 -0.63
N ALA A 50 -4.73 -9.13 0.28
CA ALA A 50 -4.39 -7.76 -0.08
C ALA A 50 -3.03 -7.67 -0.79
N GLU A 51 -1.99 -8.28 -0.21
CA GLU A 51 -0.65 -8.31 -0.81
C GLU A 51 -0.66 -8.93 -2.21
N ARG A 52 -1.46 -10.00 -2.41
CA ARG A 52 -1.63 -10.62 -3.73
C ARG A 52 -2.21 -9.63 -4.74
N LEU A 53 -3.26 -8.91 -4.37
CA LEU A 53 -3.92 -7.96 -5.27
C LEU A 53 -3.00 -6.79 -5.63
N ILE A 54 -2.21 -6.29 -4.68
CA ILE A 54 -1.22 -5.25 -4.92
C ILE A 54 -0.13 -5.76 -5.87
N ALA A 55 0.39 -6.98 -5.66
CA ALA A 55 1.37 -7.59 -6.56
C ALA A 55 0.83 -7.77 -8.00
N GLU A 56 -0.42 -8.23 -8.13
CA GLU A 56 -1.10 -8.34 -9.42
C GLU A 56 -1.27 -6.96 -10.08
N ALA A 57 -1.58 -5.91 -9.33
CA ALA A 57 -1.67 -4.54 -9.84
C ALA A 57 -0.30 -4.06 -10.37
N VAL A 58 0.79 -4.26 -9.62
CA VAL A 58 2.16 -3.92 -10.08
C VAL A 58 2.46 -4.61 -11.42
N GLN A 59 2.21 -5.91 -11.53
CA GLN A 59 2.46 -6.67 -12.77
C GLN A 59 1.65 -6.13 -13.95
N ARG A 60 0.37 -5.82 -13.73
CA ARG A 60 -0.52 -5.29 -14.78
C ARG A 60 -0.10 -3.90 -15.24
N CYS A 61 0.16 -2.98 -14.31
CA CYS A 61 0.61 -1.63 -14.64
C CYS A 61 1.96 -1.68 -15.39
N THR A 62 2.86 -2.57 -14.97
CA THR A 62 4.16 -2.77 -15.62
C THR A 62 4.01 -3.27 -17.05
N ALA A 63 3.19 -4.31 -17.27
CA ALA A 63 2.92 -4.87 -18.59
C ALA A 63 2.23 -3.87 -19.53
N ALA A 64 1.42 -2.96 -18.99
CA ALA A 64 0.78 -1.89 -19.74
C ALA A 64 1.70 -0.68 -20.02
N GLY A 65 2.87 -0.60 -19.38
CA GLY A 65 3.74 0.58 -19.44
C GLY A 65 3.13 1.83 -18.77
N ASP A 66 2.06 1.67 -18.00
CA ASP A 66 1.36 2.78 -17.33
C ASP A 66 2.08 3.16 -16.04
N GLN A 67 2.83 4.25 -16.10
CA GLN A 67 3.63 4.73 -14.98
C GLN A 67 2.78 5.23 -13.81
N LEU A 68 1.65 5.88 -14.05
CA LEU A 68 0.81 6.39 -12.96
C LEU A 68 0.10 5.25 -12.24
N CYS A 69 -0.41 4.27 -12.99
CA CYS A 69 -0.90 3.01 -12.43
C CYS A 69 0.18 2.33 -11.57
N LEU A 70 1.42 2.26 -12.07
CA LEU A 70 2.53 1.64 -11.36
C LEU A 70 2.88 2.41 -10.08
N ALA A 71 2.83 3.74 -10.11
CA ALA A 71 3.03 4.58 -8.94
C ALA A 71 1.95 4.36 -7.87
N ASP A 72 0.69 4.18 -8.27
CA ASP A 72 -0.39 3.81 -7.34
C ASP A 72 -0.17 2.43 -6.73
N ALA A 73 0.26 1.45 -7.52
CA ALA A 73 0.53 0.11 -7.03
C ALA A 73 1.72 0.09 -6.04
N TYR A 74 2.78 0.86 -6.32
CA TYR A 74 3.89 1.05 -5.39
C TYR A 74 3.47 1.78 -4.11
N ARG A 75 2.61 2.81 -4.20
CA ARG A 75 2.03 3.44 -3.02
C ARG A 75 1.27 2.42 -2.17
N GLY A 76 0.46 1.57 -2.80
CA GLY A 76 -0.26 0.47 -2.14
C GLY A 76 0.68 -0.49 -1.40
N TYR A 77 1.78 -0.92 -2.03
CA TYR A 77 2.79 -1.76 -1.37
C TYR A 77 3.45 -1.08 -0.16
N GLY A 78 3.78 0.21 -0.31
CA GLY A 78 4.32 1.02 0.79
C GLY A 78 3.39 1.05 1.99
N LEU A 79 2.10 1.33 1.75
CA LEU A 79 1.07 1.38 2.80
C LEU A 79 0.78 -0.01 3.39
N PHE A 80 0.80 -1.06 2.59
CA PHE A 80 0.65 -2.44 3.04
C PHE A 80 1.69 -2.80 4.10
N PHE A 81 2.97 -2.48 3.87
CA PHE A 81 4.04 -2.77 4.82
C PHE A 81 3.93 -1.97 6.13
N MET A 82 3.22 -0.83 6.10
CA MET A 82 2.91 -0.01 7.26
C MET A 82 1.65 -0.48 8.01
N SER A 83 0.83 -1.34 7.40
CA SER A 83 -0.47 -1.71 7.94
C SER A 83 -0.36 -2.50 9.25
N SER A 84 -1.19 -2.12 10.22
CA SER A 84 -1.36 -2.87 11.47
C SER A 84 -1.94 -4.26 11.25
N ALA A 85 -2.61 -4.52 10.11
CA ALA A 85 -3.13 -5.82 9.74
C ALA A 85 -2.04 -6.90 9.72
N LEU A 86 -0.79 -6.53 9.42
CA LEU A 86 0.36 -7.44 9.45
C LEU A 86 0.69 -7.96 10.85
N ALA A 87 0.38 -7.20 11.91
CA ALA A 87 0.66 -7.61 13.28
C ALA A 87 -0.12 -8.87 13.67
N SER A 88 -1.37 -9.00 13.19
CA SER A 88 -2.21 -10.17 13.43
C SER A 88 -1.69 -11.46 12.78
N GLN A 89 -0.78 -11.34 11.81
CA GLN A 89 -0.19 -12.47 11.08
C GLN A 89 1.34 -12.46 11.15
N LYS A 90 1.92 -11.86 12.21
CA LYS A 90 3.37 -11.74 12.39
C LYS A 90 4.09 -13.07 12.19
N ASP A 91 3.70 -14.10 12.93
CA ASP A 91 4.39 -15.41 12.90
C ASP A 91 4.43 -15.99 11.49
N ARG A 92 3.34 -15.81 10.74
CA ARG A 92 3.26 -16.23 9.35
C ARG A 92 4.25 -15.44 8.48
N TYR A 93 4.28 -14.12 8.56
CA TYR A 93 5.18 -13.30 7.74
C TYR A 93 6.66 -13.47 8.12
N THR A 94 6.96 -13.76 9.39
CA THR A 94 8.32 -14.10 9.82
C THR A 94 8.76 -15.47 9.32
N THR A 95 7.85 -16.47 9.28
CA THR A 95 8.20 -17.85 8.87
C THR A 95 8.10 -18.12 7.38
N GLN A 96 7.08 -17.55 6.71
CA GLN A 96 6.80 -17.78 5.28
C GLN A 96 7.24 -16.61 4.40
N GLY A 97 7.57 -15.46 4.99
CA GLY A 97 7.94 -14.26 4.25
C GLY A 97 6.77 -13.55 3.58
N PHE A 98 7.14 -12.50 2.83
CA PHE A 98 6.26 -11.74 1.95
C PHE A 98 6.31 -12.29 0.52
N ARG A 99 5.36 -11.86 -0.32
CA ARG A 99 5.44 -12.08 -1.77
C ARG A 99 6.63 -11.36 -2.40
N ASP A 100 6.95 -10.18 -1.87
CA ASP A 100 8.26 -9.57 -2.14
C ASP A 100 9.32 -10.32 -1.31
N THR A 101 10.05 -11.21 -1.97
CA THR A 101 11.06 -12.06 -1.33
C THR A 101 12.27 -11.29 -0.80
N THR A 102 12.39 -9.99 -1.14
CA THR A 102 13.43 -9.12 -0.62
C THR A 102 13.02 -8.42 0.69
N ALA A 103 11.79 -8.65 1.17
CA ALA A 103 11.26 -8.07 2.40
C ALA A 103 11.25 -9.10 3.54
N THR A 104 11.51 -8.63 4.77
CA THR A 104 11.32 -9.40 6.01
C THR A 104 10.37 -8.65 6.93
N TYR A 105 9.76 -9.35 7.89
CA TYR A 105 8.80 -8.73 8.81
C TYR A 105 9.45 -7.63 9.65
N GLU A 106 10.72 -7.83 10.02
CA GLU A 106 11.53 -6.93 10.82
C GLU A 106 11.92 -5.67 10.03
N GLN A 107 12.18 -5.80 8.72
CA GLN A 107 12.58 -4.69 7.86
C GLN A 107 11.43 -4.09 7.04
N ARG A 108 10.18 -4.45 7.38
CA ARG A 108 9.01 -4.05 6.57
C ARG A 108 8.85 -2.53 6.44
N TYR A 109 9.19 -1.75 7.46
CA TYR A 109 9.08 -0.29 7.37
C TYR A 109 10.18 0.35 6.50
N VAL A 110 11.37 -0.25 6.45
CA VAL A 110 12.41 0.12 5.47
C VAL A 110 11.92 -0.20 4.07
N LYS A 111 11.30 -1.38 3.88
CA LYS A 111 10.70 -1.76 2.60
C LYS A 111 9.52 -0.86 2.21
N ALA A 112 8.71 -0.43 3.17
CA ALA A 112 7.64 0.56 2.94
C ALA A 112 8.20 1.83 2.32
N ASN A 113 9.29 2.36 2.89
CA ASN A 113 9.97 3.54 2.37
C ASN A 113 10.51 3.33 0.95
N GLU A 114 11.05 2.15 0.63
CA GLU A 114 11.52 1.83 -0.73
C GLU A 114 10.39 1.95 -1.76
N TYR A 115 9.21 1.37 -1.47
CA TYR A 115 8.07 1.44 -2.38
C TYR A 115 7.43 2.84 -2.45
N LEU A 116 7.32 3.52 -1.31
CA LEU A 116 6.84 4.91 -1.28
C LEU A 116 7.76 5.82 -2.09
N GLU A 117 9.08 5.60 -2.06
CA GLU A 117 10.04 6.35 -2.87
C GLU A 117 9.89 6.07 -4.37
N LYS A 118 9.71 4.81 -4.78
CA LYS A 118 9.42 4.45 -6.18
C LYS A 118 8.16 5.17 -6.68
N SER A 119 7.09 5.17 -5.88
CA SER A 119 5.85 5.90 -6.19
C SER A 119 6.10 7.41 -6.28
N ARG A 120 6.82 7.97 -5.30
CA ARG A 120 7.11 9.40 -5.20
C ARG A 120 7.87 9.91 -6.42
N ALA A 121 8.88 9.16 -6.87
CA ALA A 121 9.69 9.53 -8.03
C ALA A 121 8.83 9.68 -9.30
N ILE A 122 7.93 8.73 -9.56
CA ILE A 122 7.04 8.77 -10.72
C ILE A 122 6.06 9.95 -10.60
N TYR A 123 5.43 10.14 -9.44
CA TYR A 123 4.48 11.24 -9.24
C TYR A 123 5.13 12.62 -9.32
N ALA A 124 6.38 12.75 -8.87
CA ALA A 124 7.16 13.97 -9.01
C ALA A 124 7.45 14.28 -10.48
N GLN A 125 7.84 13.28 -11.27
CA GLN A 125 8.04 13.44 -12.73
C GLN A 125 6.75 13.84 -13.45
N ALA A 126 5.60 13.37 -12.97
CA ALA A 126 4.28 13.73 -13.49
C ALA A 126 3.74 15.08 -12.95
N GLY A 127 4.52 15.80 -12.13
CA GLY A 127 4.11 17.09 -11.56
C GLY A 127 2.95 17.01 -10.55
N ARG A 128 2.66 15.82 -10.00
CA ARG A 128 1.55 15.60 -9.06
C ARG A 128 1.98 15.82 -7.62
N PHE A 129 2.37 17.05 -7.32
CA PHE A 129 2.90 17.40 -6.01
C PHE A 129 1.88 17.25 -4.87
N GLU A 130 0.57 17.28 -5.16
CA GLU A 130 -0.47 16.93 -4.18
C GLU A 130 -0.31 15.50 -3.64
N VAL A 131 0.15 14.57 -4.47
CA VAL A 131 0.39 13.17 -4.08
C VAL A 131 1.77 13.03 -3.43
N VAL A 132 2.79 13.70 -3.99
CA VAL A 132 4.16 13.70 -3.46
C VAL A 132 4.20 14.19 -2.01
N THR A 133 3.40 15.20 -1.65
CA THR A 133 3.27 15.66 -0.26
C THR A 133 2.86 14.52 0.68
N ASN A 134 1.81 13.78 0.34
CA ASN A 134 1.32 12.66 1.15
C ASN A 134 2.29 11.47 1.17
N LEU A 135 2.97 11.19 0.06
CA LEU A 135 3.98 10.14 0.00
C LEU A 135 5.16 10.46 0.93
N ASN A 136 5.64 11.69 0.93
CA ASN A 136 6.69 12.11 1.86
C ASN A 136 6.22 12.10 3.33
N LEU A 137 4.97 12.45 3.60
CA LEU A 137 4.40 12.31 4.93
C LEU A 137 4.41 10.84 5.39
N ASN A 138 3.94 9.93 4.55
CA ASN A 138 3.94 8.49 4.84
C ASN A 138 5.36 7.93 5.00
N ARG A 139 6.33 8.43 4.22
CA ARG A 139 7.75 8.09 4.41
C ARG A 139 8.25 8.52 5.78
N GLY A 140 7.86 9.71 6.25
CA GLY A 140 8.12 10.18 7.61
C GLY A 140 7.62 9.20 8.67
N PHE A 141 6.37 8.75 8.56
CA PHE A 141 5.82 7.73 9.46
C PHE A 141 6.54 6.38 9.35
N ALA A 142 6.88 5.93 8.14
CA ALA A 142 7.59 4.68 7.94
C ALA A 142 9.00 4.73 8.57
N TYR A 143 9.73 5.83 8.43
CA TYR A 143 11.02 6.01 9.10
C TYR A 143 10.89 6.07 10.63
N GLU A 144 9.85 6.72 11.16
CA GLU A 144 9.55 6.68 12.61
C GLU A 144 9.34 5.24 13.09
N MET A 145 8.53 4.47 12.39
CA MET A 145 8.26 3.07 12.75
C MET A 145 9.50 2.17 12.58
N ALA A 146 10.44 2.55 11.71
CA ALA A 146 11.75 1.91 11.58
C ALA A 146 12.76 2.36 12.64
N GLY A 147 12.45 3.38 13.45
CA GLY A 147 13.37 3.98 14.41
C GLY A 147 14.40 4.94 13.82
N ASP A 148 14.31 5.27 12.53
CA ASP A 148 15.21 6.22 11.87
C ASP A 148 14.69 7.65 12.00
N LYS A 149 15.02 8.26 13.12
CA LYS A 149 14.65 9.64 13.44
C LYS A 149 15.15 10.64 12.38
N SER A 150 16.38 10.47 11.89
CA SER A 150 16.99 11.43 10.96
C SER A 150 16.24 11.43 9.63
N ALA A 151 16.01 10.24 9.07
CA ALA A 151 15.28 10.10 7.83
C ALA A 151 13.81 10.52 7.96
N ALA A 152 13.17 10.27 9.11
CA ALA A 152 11.82 10.77 9.38
C ALA A 152 11.74 12.30 9.33
N CYS A 153 12.70 12.98 9.98
CA CYS A 153 12.78 14.44 9.95
C CYS A 153 12.97 14.99 8.54
N GLN A 154 13.83 14.35 7.74
CA GLN A 154 14.04 14.74 6.35
C GLN A 154 12.77 14.55 5.53
N ALA A 155 12.08 13.40 5.66
CA ALA A 155 10.85 13.14 4.93
C ALA A 155 9.73 14.15 5.27
N TYR A 156 9.65 14.65 6.51
CA TYR A 156 8.75 15.75 6.86
C TYR A 156 9.11 17.08 6.25
N VAL A 157 10.41 17.39 6.13
CA VAL A 157 10.88 18.56 5.39
C VAL A 157 10.49 18.43 3.91
N ASP A 158 10.71 17.26 3.31
CA ASP A 158 10.37 16.98 1.91
C ASP A 158 8.85 17.07 1.66
N SER A 159 8.02 16.65 2.63
CA SER A 159 6.56 16.75 2.56
C SER A 159 6.11 18.21 2.52
N LEU A 160 6.68 19.06 3.38
CA LEU A 160 6.42 20.49 3.40
C LEU A 160 6.95 21.21 2.16
N ALA A 161 8.10 20.79 1.62
CA ALA A 161 8.62 21.33 0.37
C ALA A 161 7.67 21.01 -0.80
N ALA A 162 7.19 19.76 -0.89
CA ALA A 162 6.24 19.35 -1.91
C ALA A 162 4.89 20.08 -1.79
N SER A 163 4.41 20.38 -0.57
CA SER A 163 3.15 21.11 -0.41
C SER A 163 3.25 22.54 -0.91
N ARG A 164 4.39 23.20 -0.67
CA ARG A 164 4.68 24.54 -1.19
C ARG A 164 4.77 24.54 -2.71
N GLU A 165 5.39 23.52 -3.30
CA GLU A 165 5.45 23.38 -4.75
C GLU A 165 4.06 23.13 -5.35
N ASN A 166 3.23 22.30 -4.71
CA ASN A 166 1.84 22.13 -5.13
C ASN A 166 1.06 23.46 -5.07
N ALA A 167 1.22 24.26 -4.02
CA ALA A 167 0.58 25.57 -3.91
C ALA A 167 1.08 26.56 -4.97
N ARG A 168 2.36 26.50 -5.35
CA ARG A 168 2.94 27.30 -6.43
C ARG A 168 2.34 26.94 -7.79
N LEU A 169 2.20 25.64 -8.08
CA LEU A 169 1.65 25.14 -9.34
C LEU A 169 0.12 25.25 -9.42
N LYS A 170 -0.56 25.15 -8.27
CA LYS A 170 -2.02 25.20 -8.14
C LYS A 170 -2.41 26.17 -7.02
N PRO A 171 -2.35 27.49 -7.25
CA PRO A 171 -2.74 28.48 -6.26
C PRO A 171 -4.16 28.23 -5.74
N GLY A 172 -4.32 28.26 -4.42
CA GLY A 172 -5.60 27.97 -3.76
C GLY A 172 -5.88 26.49 -3.48
N ALA A 173 -4.99 25.57 -3.86
CA ALA A 173 -5.10 24.18 -3.42
C ALA A 173 -4.95 24.08 -1.88
N VAL A 174 -5.92 23.45 -1.23
CA VAL A 174 -5.93 23.27 0.23
C VAL A 174 -5.68 21.81 0.57
N ILE A 175 -4.69 21.56 1.44
CA ILE A 175 -4.48 20.25 2.04
C ILE A 175 -5.36 20.15 3.29
N GLN A 176 -6.26 19.18 3.28
CA GLN A 176 -7.15 18.93 4.41
C GLN A 176 -6.36 18.29 5.56
N VAL A 177 -6.42 18.92 6.73
CA VAL A 177 -5.87 18.41 7.99
C VAL A 177 -6.95 18.50 9.07
N PRO A 178 -6.89 17.68 10.14
CA PRO A 178 -7.82 17.83 11.25
C PRO A 178 -7.85 19.26 11.80
N ALA A 179 -9.05 19.78 12.07
CA ALA A 179 -9.27 21.20 12.41
C ALA A 179 -8.36 21.73 13.53
N LYS A 180 -7.99 20.89 14.51
CA LYS A 180 -7.07 21.24 15.61
C LYS A 180 -5.68 21.70 15.15
N TYR A 181 -5.26 21.36 13.94
CA TYR A 181 -3.98 21.78 13.37
C TYR A 181 -4.09 23.07 12.56
N GLY A 182 -5.26 23.40 12.00
CA GLY A 182 -5.48 24.60 11.17
C GLY A 182 -4.82 24.55 9.79
N THR A 183 -3.50 24.32 9.72
CA THR A 183 -2.72 24.29 8.48
C THR A 183 -1.86 23.04 8.37
N PHE A 184 -1.45 22.71 7.14
CA PHE A 184 -0.53 21.59 6.89
C PHE A 184 0.86 21.86 7.47
N GLU A 185 1.34 23.09 7.42
CA GLU A 185 2.59 23.54 8.05
C GLU A 185 2.59 23.24 9.54
N ARG A 186 1.51 23.59 10.24
CA ARG A 186 1.37 23.34 11.67
C ARG A 186 1.26 21.84 11.96
N TYR A 187 0.55 21.09 11.12
CA TYR A 187 0.49 19.63 11.23
C TYR A 187 1.89 18.99 11.13
N ILE A 188 2.69 19.36 10.13
CA ILE A 188 4.08 18.89 9.96
C ILE A 188 4.95 19.33 11.13
N GLY A 189 4.81 20.56 11.61
CA GLY A 189 5.51 21.05 12.79
C GLY A 189 5.27 20.18 14.02
N VAL A 190 4.03 19.74 14.24
CA VAL A 190 3.69 18.80 15.33
C VAL A 190 4.33 17.43 15.11
N GLN A 191 4.33 16.88 13.89
CA GLN A 191 4.99 15.60 13.61
C GLN A 191 6.51 15.69 13.89
N LYS A 192 7.16 16.74 13.39
CA LYS A 192 8.59 17.01 13.62
C LYS A 192 8.91 17.14 15.11
N ALA A 193 8.09 17.87 15.86
CA ALA A 193 8.27 18.02 17.31
C ALA A 193 8.12 16.69 18.05
N ARG A 194 7.14 15.85 17.69
CA ARG A 194 6.96 14.50 18.28
C ARG A 194 8.20 13.64 18.10
N VAL A 195 8.80 13.66 16.91
CA VAL A 195 10.03 12.92 16.60
C VAL A 195 11.27 13.54 17.27
N GLY A 196 11.17 14.81 17.67
CA GLY A 196 12.27 15.60 18.19
C GLY A 196 13.25 16.02 17.11
N CYS A 197 12.77 16.30 15.90
CA CYS A 197 13.57 16.96 14.87
C CYS A 197 14.10 18.27 15.43
N GLY A 198 15.42 18.49 15.32
CA GLY A 198 16.06 19.73 15.78
C GLY A 198 15.37 20.97 15.19
N ALA A 199 15.45 22.06 15.95
CA ALA A 199 15.01 23.38 15.51
C ALA A 199 15.83 23.85 14.29
#